data_AF-A0A257YLY9-F1
#
_entry.id   AF-A0A257YLY9-F1
#
_cell.length_a   1.000
_cell.length_b   1.000
_cell.length_c   1.000
_cell.angle_alpha   90.00
_cell.angle_beta   90.00
_cell.angle_gamma   90.00
#
_symmetry.space_group_name_H-M   'P 1'
#
loop_
_entity.id
_entity.type
_entity.pdbx_description
1 polymer ?
#
loop_
_entity_poly.entity_id
_entity_poly.type
_entity_poly.pdbx_seq_one_letter_code
_entity_poly.pdbx_strand_id
1 'polypeptide(L)'
;MANETKLADHLLTSGLTTEAEQKHTPGPWVARDDRTIAANGVPLLRCYAGRNEKANARVIAAAPELLEVLQEAVAQYGKPGGPWNVPSDPGGWLDRARQAIARATGAQ
;
A
#
# COMPACT_ATOMS: atom_id res chain seq x y z
N MET A 1 13.98 -58.97 -12.61
CA MET A 1 14.83 -57.78 -12.81
C MET A 1 14.01 -56.57 -12.43
N ALA A 2 14.39 -55.94 -11.32
CA ALA A 2 13.72 -54.78 -10.75
C ALA A 2 13.84 -53.58 -11.69
N ASN A 3 12.73 -52.87 -11.93
CA ASN A 3 12.78 -51.58 -12.63
C ASN A 3 12.70 -50.47 -11.59
N GLU A 4 13.89 -50.09 -11.10
CA GLU A 4 14.13 -48.92 -10.27
C GLU A 4 14.03 -47.66 -11.12
N THR A 5 12.82 -47.14 -11.34
CA THR A 5 12.67 -45.73 -11.77
C THR A 5 11.30 -45.20 -11.35
N LYS A 6 11.07 -45.10 -10.04
CA LYS A 6 9.89 -44.42 -9.49
C LYS A 6 10.25 -43.69 -8.21
N LEU A 7 11.19 -42.74 -8.30
CA LEU A 7 11.67 -42.01 -7.12
C LEU A 7 12.08 -40.54 -7.36
N ALA A 8 11.72 -39.92 -8.49
CA ALA A 8 12.19 -38.57 -8.79
C ALA A 8 11.12 -37.50 -9.11
N ASP A 9 9.82 -37.81 -8.99
CA ASP A 9 8.76 -36.86 -9.42
C ASP A 9 7.86 -36.31 -8.30
N HIS A 10 8.22 -36.50 -7.01
CA HIS A 10 7.31 -36.13 -5.92
C HIS A 10 7.79 -35.02 -4.96
N LEU A 11 8.85 -34.27 -5.30
CA LEU A 11 9.44 -33.27 -4.38
C LEU A 11 9.50 -31.83 -4.92
N LEU A 12 8.56 -31.40 -5.77
CA LEU A 12 8.45 -29.98 -6.14
C LEU A 12 7.00 -29.47 -6.09
N THR A 13 6.23 -29.86 -5.08
CA THR A 13 4.94 -29.21 -4.78
C THR A 13 5.16 -28.12 -3.74
N SER A 14 5.22 -26.89 -4.27
CA SER A 14 4.87 -25.63 -3.62
C SER A 14 5.52 -25.38 -2.26
N GLY A 15 6.71 -24.77 -2.30
CA GLY A 15 7.04 -23.76 -1.33
C GLY A 15 5.97 -22.66 -1.41
N LEU A 16 4.94 -22.75 -0.59
CA LEU A 16 4.13 -21.61 -0.20
C LEU A 16 5.03 -20.71 0.65
N THR A 17 5.94 -20.00 0.01
CA THR A 17 6.33 -18.70 0.54
C THR A 17 5.07 -17.86 0.42
N THR A 18 4.34 -17.74 1.52
CA THR A 18 3.37 -16.69 1.74
C THR A 18 4.09 -15.39 1.34
N GLU A 19 3.81 -14.86 0.16
CA GLU A 19 4.24 -13.52 -0.21
C GLU A 19 3.56 -12.63 0.83
N ALA A 20 4.34 -12.24 1.84
CA ALA A 20 3.90 -11.28 2.82
C ALA A 20 3.41 -10.07 2.02
N GLU A 21 2.12 -9.77 2.19
CA GLU A 21 1.41 -8.66 1.56
C GLU A 21 2.36 -7.47 1.41
N GLN A 22 2.71 -7.15 0.16
CA GLN A 22 3.78 -6.21 -0.14
C GLN A 22 3.29 -4.80 0.21
N LYS A 23 3.47 -4.40 1.47
CA LYS A 23 3.03 -3.09 1.97
C LYS A 23 3.90 -2.02 1.33
N HIS A 24 3.36 -1.30 0.34
CA HIS A 24 4.09 -0.30 -0.44
C HIS A 24 4.59 0.90 0.38
N THR A 25 3.95 1.15 1.52
CA THR A 25 4.41 2.10 2.55
C THR A 25 4.47 1.35 3.87
N PRO A 26 5.49 0.51 4.12
CA PRO A 26 5.58 -0.27 5.34
C PRO A 26 6.03 0.69 6.44
N GLY A 27 5.03 1.33 7.06
CA GLY A 27 5.19 2.13 8.27
C GLY A 27 5.57 1.24 9.47
N PRO A 28 5.63 1.81 10.68
CA PRO A 28 5.34 3.21 10.98
C PRO A 28 6.47 4.15 10.56
N TRP A 29 6.09 5.28 9.96
CA TRP A 29 7.00 6.37 9.67
C TRP A 29 6.81 7.46 10.73
N VAL A 30 7.92 8.03 11.21
CA VAL A 30 7.92 9.02 12.29
C VAL A 30 8.58 10.29 11.79
N ALA A 31 7.83 11.39 11.82
CA ALA A 31 8.38 12.73 11.62
C ALA A 31 9.14 13.15 12.88
N ARG A 32 10.40 13.56 12.70
CA ARG A 32 11.27 14.01 13.79
C ARG A 32 11.47 15.52 13.76
N ASP A 33 11.87 16.09 14.90
CA ASP A 33 12.15 17.52 15.03
C ASP A 33 13.35 17.99 14.18
N ASP A 34 14.25 17.07 13.84
CA ASP A 34 15.40 17.32 12.96
C ASP A 34 15.06 17.32 11.46
N ARG A 35 13.75 17.31 11.13
CA ARG A 35 13.18 17.36 9.77
C ARG A 35 13.38 16.07 8.97
N THR A 36 13.66 14.96 9.64
CA THR A 36 13.73 13.64 9.00
C THR A 36 12.43 12.86 9.18
N ILE A 37 12.13 11.99 8.21
CA ILE A 37 11.21 10.88 8.40
C ILE A 37 12.03 9.63 8.65
N ALA A 38 11.69 8.91 9.70
CA ALA A 38 12.37 7.69 10.09
C ALA A 38 11.41 6.50 10.14
N ALA A 39 11.90 5.32 9.81
CA ALA A 39 11.23 4.05 10.11
C ALA A 39 12.14 3.24 11.04
N ASN A 40 11.57 2.66 12.10
CA ASN A 40 12.32 1.84 13.06
C ASN A 40 13.60 2.50 13.60
N GLY A 41 13.57 3.82 13.80
CA GLY A 41 14.74 4.56 14.30
C GLY A 41 15.72 5.04 13.22
N VAL A 42 15.61 4.57 11.98
CA VAL A 42 16.53 4.88 10.88
C VAL A 42 15.97 6.02 10.03
N PRO A 43 16.69 7.15 9.85
CA PRO A 43 16.28 8.21 8.93
C PRO A 43 16.24 7.71 7.48
N LEU A 44 15.10 7.86 6.81
CA LEU A 44 14.91 7.46 5.42
C LEU A 44 14.99 8.65 4.46
N LEU A 45 14.47 9.80 4.87
CA LEU A 45 14.45 11.01 4.07
C LEU A 45 14.53 12.24 4.95
N ARG A 46 15.05 13.33 4.38
CA ARG A 46 15.04 14.66 5.01
C ARG A 46 14.18 15.60 4.18
N CYS A 47 13.21 16.23 4.84
CA CYS A 47 12.33 17.20 4.21
C CYS A 47 13.06 18.54 4.07
N TYR A 48 13.41 18.92 2.85
CA TYR A 48 13.83 20.28 2.51
C TYR A 48 12.68 20.97 1.78
N ALA A 49 11.86 21.70 2.53
CA ALA A 49 10.62 22.30 2.03
C ALA A 49 10.39 23.72 2.56
N GLY A 50 11.47 24.42 2.94
CA GLY A 50 11.41 25.79 3.42
C GLY A 50 10.54 25.93 4.70
N ARG A 51 9.57 26.85 4.71
CA ARG A 51 8.73 27.10 5.90
C ARG A 51 7.75 25.96 6.26
N ASN A 52 7.57 24.96 5.40
CA ASN A 52 6.56 23.91 5.56
C ASN A 52 7.13 22.52 5.92
N GLU A 53 8.43 22.43 6.23
CA GLU A 53 9.15 21.17 6.48
C GLU A 53 8.45 20.26 7.50
N LYS A 54 8.05 20.83 8.65
CA LYS A 54 7.36 20.08 9.70
C LYS A 54 5.96 19.61 9.28
N ALA A 55 5.22 20.43 8.52
CA ALA A 55 3.88 20.08 8.05
C ALA A 55 3.96 18.95 7.01
N ASN A 56 4.84 19.08 6.02
CA ASN A 56 5.07 18.05 5.01
C ASN A 56 5.55 16.74 5.65
N ALA A 57 6.44 16.84 6.65
CA ALA A 57 6.92 15.67 7.37
C ALA A 57 5.78 14.89 8.05
N ARG A 58 4.85 15.58 8.71
CA ARG A 58 3.67 14.92 9.32
C ARG A 58 2.80 14.23 8.29
N VAL A 59 2.54 14.87 7.15
CA VAL A 59 1.70 14.27 6.08
C VAL A 59 2.37 13.03 5.48
N ILE A 60 3.68 13.09 5.22
CA ILE A 60 4.44 11.93 4.73
C ILE A 60 4.40 10.81 5.77
N ALA A 61 4.65 11.11 7.04
CA ALA A 61 4.62 10.12 8.11
C ALA A 61 3.25 9.44 8.25
N ALA A 62 2.15 10.15 8.00
CA ALA A 62 0.79 9.62 8.01
C ALA A 62 0.40 8.89 6.71
N ALA A 63 1.22 8.93 5.66
CA ALA A 63 0.87 8.36 4.35
C ALA A 63 0.46 6.87 4.38
N PRO A 64 1.10 5.98 5.18
CA PRO A 64 0.65 4.59 5.31
C PRO A 64 -0.80 4.46 5.79
N GLU A 65 -1.13 5.12 6.91
CA GLU A 65 -2.47 5.10 7.50
C GLU A 65 -3.51 5.75 6.57
N LEU A 66 -3.14 6.86 5.93
CA LEU A 66 -4.01 7.54 4.95
C LEU A 66 -4.34 6.65 3.76
N LEU A 67 -3.38 5.83 3.29
CA LEU A 67 -3.60 4.88 2.20
C LEU A 67 -4.55 3.76 2.62
N GLU A 68 -4.33 3.17 3.81
CA GLU A 68 -5.18 2.12 4.37
C GLU A 68 -6.63 2.60 4.51
N VAL A 69 -6.85 3.76 5.14
CA VAL A 69 -8.19 4.35 5.32
C VAL A 69 -8.86 4.66 3.98
N LEU A 70 -8.10 5.12 2.98
CA LEU A 70 -8.66 5.40 1.65
C LEU A 70 -9.08 4.12 0.92
N GLN A 71 -8.30 3.03 1.04
CA GLN A 71 -8.65 1.72 0.50
C GLN A 71 -9.93 1.18 1.15
N GLU A 72 -10.05 1.29 2.47
CA GLU A 72 -11.26 0.91 3.20
C GLU A 72 -12.48 1.72 2.74
N ALA A 73 -12.33 3.03 2.58
CA ALA A 73 -13.40 3.90 2.10
C ALA A 73 -13.87 3.49 0.69
N VAL A 74 -12.95 3.24 -0.24
CA VAL A 74 -13.30 2.77 -1.59
C VAL A 74 -13.99 1.40 -1.55
N ALA A 75 -13.54 0.48 -0.69
CA ALA A 75 -14.16 -0.84 -0.54
C ALA A 75 -15.60 -0.76 0.02
N GLN A 76 -15.86 0.14 0.97
CA GLN A 76 -17.17 0.30 1.58
C GLN A 76 -18.14 1.07 0.68
N TYR A 77 -17.71 2.19 0.10
CA TYR A 77 -18.57 3.11 -0.63
C TYR A 77 -18.60 2.88 -2.14
N GLY A 78 -17.62 2.16 -2.69
CA GLY A 78 -17.49 1.89 -4.13
C GLY A 78 -18.30 0.70 -4.65
N LYS A 79 -19.18 0.10 -3.83
CA LYS A 79 -19.98 -1.08 -4.23
C LYS A 79 -20.93 -0.74 -5.40
N PRO A 80 -21.08 -1.63 -6.40
CA PRO A 80 -22.04 -1.43 -7.49
C PRO A 80 -23.46 -1.19 -6.97
N GLY A 81 -24.15 -0.17 -7.50
CA GLY A 81 -25.52 0.18 -7.09
C GLY A 81 -25.66 0.83 -5.72
N GLY A 82 -24.55 1.15 -5.04
CA GLY A 82 -24.56 1.93 -3.80
C GLY A 82 -24.97 3.39 -4.03
N PRO A 83 -25.44 4.10 -3.00
CA PRO A 83 -25.92 5.49 -3.11
C PRO A 83 -24.84 6.48 -3.55
N TRP A 84 -23.55 6.09 -3.46
CA TRP A 84 -22.39 6.88 -3.85
C TRP A 84 -21.80 6.49 -5.21
N ASN A 85 -22.38 5.48 -5.85
CA ASN A 85 -21.98 4.96 -7.16
C ASN A 85 -23.14 5.15 -8.15
N VAL A 86 -23.61 6.39 -8.24
CA VAL A 86 -24.78 6.75 -9.05
C VAL A 86 -24.37 6.73 -10.53
N PRO A 87 -25.07 6.02 -11.43
CA PRO A 87 -24.66 5.89 -12.82
C PRO A 87 -24.53 7.21 -13.59
N SER A 88 -25.26 8.26 -13.19
CA SER A 88 -25.25 9.58 -13.81
C SER A 88 -24.15 10.53 -13.29
N ASP A 89 -23.51 10.18 -12.19
CA ASP A 89 -22.35 10.88 -11.61
C ASP A 89 -21.49 9.78 -10.97
N PRO A 90 -20.69 9.05 -11.78
CA PRO A 90 -19.96 7.89 -11.33
C PRO A 90 -18.92 8.34 -10.32
N GLY A 91 -19.33 8.37 -9.05
CA GLY A 91 -18.63 8.89 -7.88
C GLY A 91 -17.30 9.53 -8.20
N GLY A 92 -17.30 10.78 -8.69
CA GLY A 92 -16.07 11.38 -9.23
C GLY A 92 -14.92 11.43 -8.21
N TRP A 93 -15.23 11.37 -6.92
CA TRP A 93 -14.24 11.18 -5.86
C TRP A 93 -13.78 9.72 -5.68
N LEU A 94 -14.64 8.72 -5.87
CA LEU A 94 -14.31 7.29 -5.83
C LEU A 94 -13.35 6.92 -6.97
N ASP A 95 -13.58 7.42 -8.18
CA ASP A 95 -12.67 7.18 -9.30
C ASP A 95 -11.32 7.85 -9.09
N ARG A 96 -11.31 9.09 -8.57
CA ARG A 96 -10.06 9.76 -8.16
C ARG A 96 -9.35 9.01 -7.04
N ALA A 97 -10.10 8.45 -6.08
CA ALA A 97 -9.53 7.65 -5.00
C ALA A 97 -8.92 6.35 -5.53
N ARG A 98 -9.61 5.62 -6.42
CA ARG A 98 -9.09 4.42 -7.09
C ARG A 98 -7.79 4.73 -7.86
N GLN A 99 -7.77 5.83 -8.61
CA GLN A 99 -6.57 6.27 -9.34
C GLN A 99 -5.43 6.66 -8.39
N ALA A 100 -5.73 7.34 -7.29
CA ALA A 100 -4.73 7.71 -6.29
C ALA A 100 -4.13 6.48 -5.60
N ILE A 101 -4.97 5.49 -5.24
CA ILE A 101 -4.53 4.20 -4.70
C ILE A 101 -3.64 3.49 -5.71
N ALA A 102 -4.08 3.37 -6.97
CA ALA A 102 -3.31 2.71 -8.03
C ALA A 102 -1.90 3.33 -8.19
N ARG A 103 -1.81 4.66 -8.20
CA ARG A 103 -0.52 5.37 -8.24
C ARG A 103 0.34 5.08 -6.99
N ALA A 104 -0.27 5.04 -5.81
CA ALA A 104 0.44 4.80 -4.56
C ALA A 104 0.93 3.35 -4.41
N THR A 105 0.22 2.38 -5.02
CA THR A 105 0.59 0.95 -5.01
C THR A 105 1.37 0.52 -6.25
N GLY A 106 1.55 1.40 -7.24
CA GLY A 106 2.26 1.11 -8.48
C GLY A 106 1.45 0.31 -9.50
N ALA A 107 0.12 0.18 -9.33
CA ALA A 107 -0.77 -0.33 -10.37
C ALA A 107 -0.97 0.74 -11.45
N GLN A 108 -0.77 0.38 -12.72
CA GLN A 108 -0.96 1.26 -13.89
C GLN A 108 -2.38 1.17 -14.44
#